data_AF-A0A915C966-F1
#
_entry.id   AF-A0A915C966-F1
#
_cell.length_a   1.000
_cell.length_b   1.000
_cell.length_c   1.000
_cell.angle_alpha   90.00
_cell.angle_beta   90.00
_cell.angle_gamma   90.00
#
_symmetry.space_group_name_H-M   'P 1'
#
loop_
_entity.id
_entity.type
_entity.pdbx_description
1 polymer ?
#
loop_
_entity_poly.entity_id
_entity_poly.type
_entity_poly.pdbx_seq_one_letter_code
_entity_poly.pdbx_strand_id
1 'polypeptide(L)'
;THGFTEEEMLQQKAVIYNNTVQAMASLLRGMKTLNIPLENPQRESDARVVLDVIKAGNESEPFSPELIKALKSLWLDKGVNRDAYNRGNEFQLPESANYFLNSLDRIAMPDYKPTEQDILLSRIKTTGIVEVKFQMKNVDFRVFDVGGQRSERKKWIHCFEDVNAIIFIAAISEYD
;
A
#
# COMPACT_ATOMS: atom_id res chain seq x y z
N THR A 1 8.67 25.27 -6.97
CA THR A 1 8.06 24.06 -6.39
C THR A 1 7.04 23.55 -7.37
N HIS A 2 7.41 22.56 -8.19
CA HIS A 2 6.45 21.94 -9.10
C HIS A 2 5.61 20.96 -8.27
N GLY A 3 4.43 21.41 -7.84
CA GLY A 3 3.46 20.53 -7.19
C GLY A 3 2.90 19.52 -8.20
N PHE A 4 2.36 18.41 -7.68
CA PHE A 4 1.71 17.38 -8.51
C PHE A 4 0.56 17.97 -9.33
N THR A 5 0.42 17.48 -10.57
CA THR A 5 -0.72 17.77 -11.45
C THR A 5 -2.02 17.15 -10.90
N GLU A 6 -3.18 17.63 -11.34
CA GLU A 6 -4.46 17.06 -10.90
C GLU A 6 -4.60 15.57 -11.28
N GLU A 7 -4.09 15.18 -12.44
CA GLU A 7 -4.08 13.79 -12.90
C GLU A 7 -3.19 12.91 -12.00
N GLU A 8 -1.97 13.35 -11.69
CA GLU A 8 -1.09 12.67 -10.74
C GLU A 8 -1.77 12.54 -9.37
N MET A 9 -2.42 13.60 -8.90
CA MET A 9 -3.15 13.56 -7.62
C MET A 9 -4.32 12.56 -7.63
N LEU A 10 -5.04 12.43 -8.74
CA LEU A 10 -6.10 11.42 -8.89
C LEU A 10 -5.54 10.01 -8.89
N GLN A 11 -4.42 9.78 -9.60
CA GLN A 11 -3.74 8.49 -9.60
C GLN A 11 -3.23 8.13 -8.19
N GLN A 12 -2.64 9.09 -7.46
CA GLN A 12 -2.18 8.86 -6.09
C GLN A 12 -3.33 8.53 -5.14
N LYS A 13 -4.48 9.20 -5.26
CA LYS A 13 -5.68 8.85 -4.48
C LYS A 13 -6.09 7.40 -4.68
N ALA A 14 -6.17 6.96 -5.94
CA ALA A 14 -6.56 5.60 -6.27
C ALA A 14 -5.60 4.57 -5.65
N VAL A 15 -4.30 4.85 -5.67
CA VAL A 15 -3.27 4.03 -5.01
C VAL A 15 -3.49 3.99 -3.49
N ILE A 16 -3.77 5.11 -2.85
CA ILE A 16 -3.97 5.19 -1.39
C ILE A 16 -5.24 4.43 -0.97
N TYR A 17 -6.34 4.54 -1.72
CA TYR A 17 -7.54 3.74 -1.48
C TYR A 17 -7.21 2.25 -1.59
N ASN A 18 -6.53 1.85 -2.66
CA ASN A 18 -6.12 0.46 -2.88
C ASN A 18 -5.27 -0.07 -1.71
N ASN A 19 -4.24 0.68 -1.32
CA ASN A 19 -3.34 0.30 -0.22
C ASN A 19 -4.10 0.16 1.11
N THR A 20 -5.06 1.04 1.38
CA THR A 20 -5.88 0.99 2.60
C THR A 20 -6.75 -0.25 2.65
N VAL A 21 -7.47 -0.55 1.55
CA VAL A 21 -8.36 -1.71 1.46
C VAL A 21 -7.55 -3.02 1.49
N GLN A 22 -6.43 -3.08 0.76
CA GLN A 22 -5.55 -4.25 0.74
C GLN A 22 -4.86 -4.48 2.10
N ALA A 23 -4.54 -3.43 2.86
CA ALA A 23 -4.01 -3.56 4.22
C ALA A 23 -5.04 -4.26 5.14
N MET A 24 -6.30 -3.80 5.14
CA MET A 24 -7.36 -4.45 5.91
C MET A 24 -7.57 -5.90 5.46
N ALA A 25 -7.62 -6.16 4.15
CA ALA A 25 -7.79 -7.52 3.66
C ALA A 25 -6.62 -8.44 4.02
N SER A 26 -5.40 -7.91 4.10
CA SER A 26 -4.22 -8.66 4.56
C SER A 26 -4.36 -9.06 6.03
N LEU A 27 -4.84 -8.16 6.89
CA LEU A 27 -5.16 -8.47 8.29
C LEU A 27 -6.23 -9.56 8.39
N LEU A 28 -7.35 -9.43 7.66
CA LEU A 28 -8.44 -10.42 7.67
C LEU A 28 -7.99 -11.81 7.21
N ARG A 29 -7.15 -11.88 6.17
CA ARG A 29 -6.55 -13.14 5.71
C ARG A 29 -5.57 -13.71 6.73
N GLY A 30 -4.73 -12.86 7.32
CA GLY A 30 -3.80 -13.22 8.40
C GLY A 30 -4.53 -13.81 9.60
N MET A 31 -5.63 -13.18 10.04
CA MET A 31 -6.50 -13.70 11.10
C MET A 31 -6.97 -15.12 10.83
N LYS A 32 -7.44 -15.39 9.60
CA LYS A 32 -7.87 -16.74 9.20
C LYS A 32 -6.72 -17.76 9.27
N THR A 33 -5.53 -17.39 8.79
CA THR A 33 -4.35 -18.26 8.84
C THR A 33 -3.90 -18.56 10.27
N LEU A 34 -3.97 -17.57 11.15
CA LEU A 34 -3.51 -17.66 12.54
C LEU A 34 -4.62 -18.10 13.51
N ASN A 35 -5.82 -18.40 13.00
CA ASN A 35 -7.02 -18.71 13.78
C ASN A 35 -7.35 -17.65 14.86
N ILE A 36 -7.18 -16.37 14.53
CA ILE A 36 -7.53 -15.26 15.40
C ILE A 36 -9.00 -14.90 15.15
N PRO A 37 -9.90 -15.06 16.13
CA PRO A 37 -11.30 -14.67 15.97
C PRO A 37 -11.44 -13.15 16.04
N LEU A 38 -12.50 -12.63 15.41
CA LEU A 38 -12.98 -11.27 15.69
C LEU A 38 -13.44 -11.18 17.15
N GLU A 39 -13.13 -10.07 17.82
CA GLU A 39 -13.66 -9.80 19.18
C GLU A 39 -15.19 -9.74 19.13
N ASN A 40 -15.73 -9.15 18.07
CA ASN A 40 -17.16 -9.09 17.81
C ASN A 40 -17.54 -9.97 16.59
N PRO A 41 -18.16 -11.15 16.79
CA PRO A 41 -18.55 -12.05 15.70
C PRO A 41 -19.55 -11.44 14.70
N GLN A 42 -20.31 -10.40 15.08
CA GLN A 42 -21.19 -9.70 14.15
C GLN A 42 -20.41 -8.93 13.07
N ARG A 43 -19.10 -8.70 13.26
CA ARG A 43 -18.23 -8.02 12.28
C ARG A 43 -17.84 -8.88 11.09
N GLU A 44 -18.22 -10.16 11.07
CA GLU A 44 -18.10 -11.01 9.90
C GLU A 44 -18.79 -10.43 8.65
N SER A 45 -19.89 -9.68 8.82
CA SER A 45 -20.50 -8.96 7.70
C SER A 45 -19.59 -7.85 7.16
N ASP A 46 -18.90 -7.13 8.04
CA ASP A 46 -18.00 -6.04 7.67
C ASP A 46 -16.76 -6.59 6.93
N ALA A 47 -16.24 -7.73 7.38
CA ALA A 47 -15.15 -8.44 6.71
C ALA A 47 -15.53 -8.84 5.28
N ARG A 48 -16.77 -9.31 5.06
CA ARG A 48 -17.28 -9.64 3.71
C ARG A 48 -17.34 -8.40 2.81
N VAL A 49 -17.80 -7.26 3.30
CA VAL A 49 -17.85 -6.00 2.53
C VAL A 49 -16.46 -5.66 1.97
N VAL A 50 -15.42 -5.71 2.81
CA VAL A 50 -14.04 -5.42 2.37
C VAL A 50 -13.56 -6.41 1.30
N LEU A 51 -13.82 -7.71 1.50
CA LEU A 51 -13.40 -8.75 0.55
C LEU A 51 -14.17 -8.69 -0.77
N ASP A 52 -15.45 -8.33 -0.74
CA ASP A 52 -16.29 -8.19 -1.92
C ASP A 52 -15.88 -6.99 -2.78
N VAL A 53 -15.45 -5.88 -2.17
CA VAL A 53 -14.88 -4.72 -2.89
C VAL A 53 -13.65 -5.13 -3.70
N ILE A 54 -12.74 -5.91 -3.10
CA ILE A 54 -11.56 -6.43 -3.81
C ILE A 54 -11.97 -7.41 -4.91
N LYS A 55 -12.93 -8.30 -4.63
CA LYS A 55 -13.41 -9.26 -5.62
C LYS A 55 -14.05 -8.57 -6.83
N ALA A 56 -14.68 -7.42 -6.61
CA ALA A 56 -15.24 -6.58 -7.65
C ALA A 56 -14.20 -5.73 -8.40
N GLY A 57 -12.96 -5.63 -7.90
CA GLY A 57 -11.91 -4.78 -8.48
C GLY A 57 -12.09 -3.28 -8.18
N ASN A 58 -12.85 -2.95 -7.12
CA ASN A 58 -13.22 -1.57 -6.78
C ASN A 58 -12.40 -0.99 -5.63
N GLU A 59 -11.30 -1.64 -5.23
CA GLU A 59 -10.50 -1.20 -4.08
C GLU A 59 -9.74 0.12 -4.32
N SER A 60 -9.63 0.56 -5.58
CA SER A 60 -8.99 1.82 -5.97
C SER A 60 -9.99 2.98 -6.07
N GLU A 61 -11.28 2.74 -5.84
CA GLU A 61 -12.35 3.74 -5.91
C GLU A 61 -12.54 4.47 -4.56
N PRO A 62 -13.15 5.66 -4.56
CA PRO A 62 -13.56 6.32 -3.32
C PRO A 62 -14.41 5.41 -2.44
N PHE A 63 -14.18 5.46 -1.12
CA PHE A 63 -14.88 4.56 -0.20
C PHE A 63 -16.38 4.82 -0.18
N SER A 64 -17.17 3.77 -0.43
CA SER A 64 -18.61 3.84 -0.18
C SER A 64 -18.90 4.00 1.32
N PRO A 65 -20.07 4.54 1.70
CA PRO A 65 -20.49 4.64 3.10
C PRO A 65 -20.43 3.29 3.86
N GLU A 66 -20.76 2.20 3.18
CA GLU A 66 -20.71 0.84 3.71
C GLU A 66 -19.27 0.39 3.93
N LEU A 67 -18.39 0.62 2.94
CA LEU A 67 -16.98 0.23 3.03
C LEU A 67 -16.27 1.00 4.15
N ILE A 68 -16.43 2.32 4.24
CA ILE A 68 -15.77 3.10 5.30
C ILE A 68 -16.26 2.70 6.70
N LYS A 69 -17.56 2.41 6.84
CA LYS A 69 -18.11 1.91 8.11
C LYS A 69 -17.52 0.55 8.47
N ALA A 70 -17.38 -0.35 7.50
CA ALA A 70 -16.76 -1.66 7.70
C ALA A 70 -15.28 -1.53 8.09
N LEU A 71 -14.50 -0.74 7.35
CA LEU A 71 -13.07 -0.50 7.64
C LEU A 71 -12.88 0.04 9.06
N LYS A 72 -13.65 1.05 9.47
CA LYS A 72 -13.57 1.62 10.82
C LYS A 72 -13.97 0.61 11.90
N SER A 73 -15.07 -0.10 11.68
CA SER A 73 -15.57 -1.07 12.68
C SER A 73 -14.60 -2.23 12.86
N LEU A 74 -13.99 -2.72 11.79
CA LEU A 74 -12.94 -3.74 11.84
C LEU A 74 -11.67 -3.22 12.49
N TRP A 75 -11.23 -1.99 12.19
CA TRP A 75 -10.03 -1.43 12.82
C TRP A 75 -10.21 -1.11 14.31
N LEU A 76 -11.44 -1.02 14.81
CA LEU A 76 -11.71 -0.92 16.24
C LEU A 76 -11.76 -2.29 16.94
N ASP A 77 -11.88 -3.39 16.19
CA ASP A 77 -11.90 -4.75 16.74
C ASP A 77 -10.49 -5.19 17.19
N LYS A 78 -10.37 -5.67 18.43
CA LYS A 78 -9.07 -6.05 19.00
C LYS A 78 -8.44 -7.26 18.32
N GLY A 79 -9.25 -8.15 17.75
CA GLY A 79 -8.74 -9.26 16.93
C GLY A 79 -7.97 -8.77 15.71
N VAL A 80 -8.44 -7.65 15.11
CA VAL A 80 -7.82 -7.03 13.94
C VAL A 80 -6.65 -6.12 14.35
N ASN A 81 -6.90 -5.11 15.18
CA ASN A 81 -5.96 -4.01 15.39
C ASN A 81 -4.81 -4.29 16.37
N ARG A 82 -4.92 -5.39 17.11
CA ARG A 82 -3.93 -5.79 18.11
C ARG A 82 -3.45 -7.20 17.83
N ASP A 83 -4.36 -8.17 17.86
CA ASP A 83 -3.95 -9.58 17.87
C ASP A 83 -3.38 -10.00 16.50
N ALA A 84 -4.03 -9.62 15.39
CA ALA A 84 -3.49 -9.83 14.05
C ALA A 84 -2.38 -8.85 13.68
N TYR A 85 -2.56 -7.55 13.97
CA TYR A 85 -1.57 -6.53 13.62
C TYR A 85 -0.19 -6.78 14.25
N ASN A 86 -0.13 -7.16 15.53
CA ASN A 86 1.15 -7.44 16.22
C ASN A 86 1.87 -8.69 15.68
N ARG A 87 1.14 -9.58 15.01
CA ARG A 87 1.67 -10.78 14.34
C ARG A 87 1.77 -10.56 12.83
N GLY A 88 1.79 -9.31 12.40
CA GLY A 88 1.81 -8.91 11.00
C GLY A 88 3.00 -9.43 10.21
N ASN A 89 4.11 -9.79 10.88
CA ASN A 89 5.29 -10.42 10.29
C ASN A 89 5.07 -11.91 9.91
N GLU A 90 4.11 -12.59 10.54
CA GLU A 90 3.75 -13.97 10.21
C GLU A 90 2.92 -14.09 8.91
N PHE A 91 2.54 -12.94 8.34
CA PHE A 91 1.89 -12.84 7.05
C PHE A 91 2.41 -11.61 6.29
N GLN A 92 1.92 -11.39 5.07
CA GLN A 92 2.40 -10.28 4.24
C GLN A 92 1.60 -9.00 4.54
N LEU A 93 1.78 -8.43 5.74
CA LEU A 93 1.16 -7.15 6.11
C LEU A 93 1.99 -5.96 5.59
N PRO A 94 1.40 -4.99 4.87
CA PRO A 94 2.12 -3.77 4.52
C PRO A 94 2.53 -2.96 5.75
N GLU A 95 3.78 -2.48 5.79
CA GLU A 95 4.30 -1.66 6.91
C GLU A 95 3.46 -0.38 7.13
N SER A 96 2.93 0.20 6.06
CA SER A 96 2.08 1.40 6.12
C SER A 96 0.63 1.14 6.57
N ALA A 97 0.26 -0.11 6.88
CA ALA A 97 -1.11 -0.48 7.27
C ALA A 97 -1.62 0.36 8.45
N ASN A 98 -0.84 0.51 9.51
CA ASN A 98 -1.24 1.27 10.70
C ASN A 98 -1.52 2.75 10.38
N TYR A 99 -0.66 3.36 9.56
CA TYR A 99 -0.81 4.75 9.15
C TYR A 99 -2.12 4.99 8.40
N PHE A 100 -2.42 4.17 7.39
CA PHE A 100 -3.62 4.33 6.59
C PHE A 100 -4.88 3.98 7.36
N LEU A 101 -4.87 2.92 8.17
CA LEU A 101 -6.03 2.50 8.96
C LEU A 101 -6.35 3.46 10.12
N ASN A 102 -5.35 4.15 10.68
CA ASN A 102 -5.58 5.26 11.61
C ASN A 102 -6.02 6.57 10.93
N SER A 103 -5.89 6.65 9.60
CA SER A 103 -6.22 7.85 8.81
C SER A 103 -7.57 7.74 8.08
N LEU A 104 -8.38 6.71 8.37
CA LEU A 104 -9.64 6.43 7.67
C LEU A 104 -10.60 7.62 7.62
N ASP A 105 -10.73 8.39 8.70
CA ASP A 105 -11.58 9.59 8.73
C ASP A 105 -11.14 10.64 7.70
N ARG A 106 -9.82 10.89 7.59
CA ARG A 106 -9.24 11.84 6.63
C ARG A 106 -9.39 11.35 5.20
N ILE A 107 -9.05 10.08 4.96
CA ILE A 107 -9.01 9.49 3.62
C ILE A 107 -10.43 9.38 3.03
N ALA A 108 -11.44 9.19 3.87
CA ALA A 108 -12.84 9.08 3.44
C ALA A 108 -13.54 10.42 3.17
N MET A 109 -12.87 11.56 3.38
CA MET A 109 -13.47 12.87 3.11
C MET A 109 -13.74 13.05 1.61
N PRO A 110 -14.89 13.62 1.19
CA PRO A 110 -15.21 13.85 -0.22
C PRO A 110 -14.18 14.72 -0.95
N ASP A 111 -13.58 15.68 -0.23
CA ASP A 111 -12.58 16.62 -0.71
C ASP A 111 -11.14 16.22 -0.31
N TYR A 112 -10.94 14.97 0.13
CA TYR A 112 -9.63 14.44 0.52
C TYR A 112 -8.58 14.79 -0.54
N LYS A 113 -7.38 15.20 -0.12
CA LYS A 113 -6.21 15.37 -0.98
C LYS A 113 -5.03 14.61 -0.35
N PRO A 114 -4.35 13.72 -1.09
CA PRO A 114 -3.15 13.06 -0.63
C PRO A 114 -2.14 14.05 -0.07
N THR A 115 -1.65 13.76 1.13
CA THR A 115 -0.52 14.46 1.72
C THR A 115 0.79 13.91 1.17
N GLU A 116 1.90 14.64 1.31
CA GLU A 116 3.22 14.12 0.98
C GLU A 116 3.52 12.82 1.73
N GLN A 117 3.09 12.71 2.99
CA GLN A 117 3.23 11.50 3.79
C GLN A 117 2.41 10.33 3.23
N ASP A 118 1.18 10.57 2.76
CA ASP A 118 0.37 9.54 2.11
C ASP A 118 1.07 9.01 0.86
N ILE A 119 1.64 9.91 0.05
CA ILE A 119 2.34 9.56 -1.20
C ILE A 119 3.59 8.75 -0.88
N LEU A 120 4.40 9.18 0.10
CA LEU A 120 5.64 8.50 0.49
C LEU A 120 5.39 7.10 1.10
N LEU A 121 4.29 6.92 1.83
CA LEU A 121 3.91 5.62 2.41
C LEU A 121 3.08 4.74 1.47
N SER A 122 2.62 5.30 0.35
CA SER A 122 1.90 4.53 -0.66
C SER A 122 2.86 3.55 -1.34
N ARG A 123 2.40 2.31 -1.49
CA ARG A 123 3.13 1.23 -2.15
C ARG A 123 2.56 1.04 -3.55
N ILE A 124 3.32 1.53 -4.52
CA ILE A 124 3.10 1.20 -5.94
C ILE A 124 4.08 0.08 -6.29
N LYS A 125 3.56 -1.03 -6.78
CA LYS A 125 4.42 -2.12 -7.26
C LYS A 125 5.08 -1.67 -8.57
N THR A 126 6.39 -1.39 -8.53
CA THR A 126 7.17 -1.16 -9.75
C THR A 126 7.10 -2.39 -10.63
N THR A 127 6.60 -2.21 -11.85
CA THR A 127 6.63 -3.22 -12.91
C THR A 127 7.43 -2.67 -14.08
N GLY A 128 8.34 -3.47 -14.63
CA GLY A 128 9.24 -3.01 -15.67
C GLY A 128 10.41 -2.17 -15.15
N ILE A 129 10.86 -1.24 -16.00
CA ILE A 129 12.03 -0.39 -15.80
C ILE A 129 11.56 1.05 -16.00
N VAL A 130 11.82 1.90 -15.02
CA VAL A 130 11.50 3.33 -15.07
C VAL A 130 12.81 4.11 -15.16
N GLU A 131 12.96 4.92 -16.20
CA GLU A 131 14.10 5.82 -16.37
C GLU A 131 13.74 7.23 -15.87
N VAL A 132 14.56 7.77 -14.97
CA VAL A 132 14.46 9.15 -14.48
C VAL A 132 15.73 9.91 -14.86
N LYS A 133 15.58 11.05 -15.53
CA LYS A 133 16.68 11.93 -15.92
C LYS A 133 16.60 13.24 -15.14
N PHE A 134 17.68 13.63 -14.50
CA PHE A 134 17.76 14.91 -13.80
C PHE A 134 19.19 15.44 -13.77
N GLN A 135 19.33 16.74 -13.57
CA GLN A 135 20.64 17.38 -13.46
C GLN A 135 20.89 17.80 -12.02
N MET A 136 22.07 17.48 -11.48
CA MET A 136 22.50 17.90 -10.15
C MET A 136 23.94 18.40 -10.19
N LYS A 137 24.18 19.65 -9.72
CA LYS A 137 25.50 20.29 -9.74
C LYS A 137 26.18 20.24 -11.13
N ASN A 138 25.41 20.52 -12.18
CA ASN A 138 25.83 20.45 -13.59
C ASN A 138 26.25 19.05 -14.10
N VAL A 139 25.88 17.98 -13.39
CA VAL A 139 26.06 16.60 -13.83
C VAL A 139 24.69 16.02 -14.19
N ASP A 140 24.58 15.43 -15.38
CA ASP A 140 23.38 14.74 -15.82
C ASP A 140 23.35 13.33 -15.23
N PHE A 141 22.29 13.01 -14.51
CA PHE A 141 22.00 11.70 -13.96
C PHE A 141 20.91 11.02 -14.77
N ARG A 142 21.11 9.73 -15.02
CA ARG A 142 20.10 8.80 -15.54
C ARG A 142 19.98 7.67 -14.53
N VAL A 143 18.85 7.62 -13.82
CA VAL A 143 18.58 6.60 -12.79
C VAL A 143 17.53 5.64 -13.33
N PHE A 144 17.81 4.35 -13.24
CA PHE A 144 16.89 3.29 -13.62
C PHE A 144 16.35 2.63 -12.35
N ASP A 145 15.05 2.77 -12.10
CA ASP A 145 14.34 2.01 -11.07
C ASP A 145 13.81 0.71 -11.68
N VAL A 146 14.02 -0.41 -10.98
CA VAL A 146 13.71 -1.75 -11.45
C VAL A 146 12.94 -2.53 -10.40
N GLY A 147 11.91 -3.25 -10.83
CA GLY A 147 11.14 -4.11 -9.93
C GLY A 147 12.02 -5.20 -9.27
N GLY A 148 11.97 -5.31 -7.94
CA GLY A 148 12.75 -6.30 -7.17
C GLY A 148 12.14 -7.71 -7.08
N GLN A 149 10.88 -7.86 -7.48
CA GLN A 149 10.18 -9.15 -7.43
C GLN A 149 10.80 -10.18 -8.37
N ARG A 150 10.73 -11.47 -8.01
CA ARG A 150 11.37 -12.56 -8.78
C ARG A 150 10.97 -12.58 -10.27
N SER A 151 9.73 -12.19 -10.60
CA SER A 151 9.25 -12.07 -11.98
C SER A 151 9.91 -10.93 -12.75
N GLU A 152 10.29 -9.85 -12.05
CA GLU A 152 10.85 -8.64 -12.64
C GLU A 152 12.37 -8.72 -12.82
N ARG A 153 13.08 -9.52 -12.01
CA ARG A 153 14.55 -9.65 -12.03
C ARG A 153 15.13 -10.03 -13.40
N LYS A 154 14.37 -10.76 -14.24
CA LYS A 154 14.80 -11.10 -15.60
C LYS A 154 14.99 -9.86 -16.49
N LYS A 155 14.32 -8.74 -16.17
CA LYS A 155 14.38 -7.50 -16.95
C LYS A 155 15.62 -6.67 -16.62
N TRP A 156 16.27 -6.91 -15.48
CA TRP A 156 17.41 -6.11 -15.02
C TRP A 156 18.58 -6.09 -16.02
N ILE A 157 18.76 -7.17 -16.79
CA ILE A 157 19.85 -7.24 -17.78
C ILE A 157 19.76 -6.14 -18.85
N HIS A 158 18.56 -5.59 -19.11
CA HIS A 158 18.36 -4.53 -20.10
C HIS A 158 18.80 -3.14 -19.62
N CYS A 159 19.16 -2.99 -18.34
CA CYS A 159 19.59 -1.72 -17.75
C CYS A 159 20.97 -1.80 -17.08
N PHE A 160 21.73 -2.88 -17.32
CA PHE A 160 23.08 -3.06 -16.80
C PHE A 160 24.20 -2.63 -17.75
N GLU A 161 23.90 -2.28 -19.00
CA GLU A 161 24.90 -1.73 -19.93
C GLU A 161 25.26 -0.29 -19.54
N ASP A 162 26.57 0.00 -19.50
CA ASP A 162 27.15 1.32 -19.21
C ASP A 162 26.72 1.96 -17.86
N VAL A 163 26.45 1.15 -16.85
CA VAL A 163 26.13 1.63 -15.49
C VAL A 163 27.39 2.12 -14.77
N ASN A 164 27.37 3.39 -14.32
CA ASN A 164 28.47 3.96 -13.53
C ASN A 164 28.46 3.52 -12.05
N ALA A 165 27.29 3.26 -11.47
CA ALA A 165 27.13 2.89 -10.07
C ALA A 165 25.85 2.10 -9.83
N ILE A 166 25.85 1.23 -8.83
CA ILE A 166 24.68 0.47 -8.37
C ILE A 166 24.33 0.90 -6.95
N ILE A 167 23.07 1.27 -6.72
CA ILE A 167 22.51 1.51 -5.40
C ILE A 167 21.67 0.28 -5.03
N PHE A 168 22.18 -0.55 -4.13
CA PHE A 168 21.48 -1.73 -3.64
C PHE A 168 20.77 -1.40 -2.33
N ILE A 169 19.46 -1.65 -2.26
CA ILE A 169 18.62 -1.39 -1.09
C ILE A 169 18.22 -2.73 -0.47
N ALA A 170 18.42 -2.87 0.84
CA ALA A 170 18.00 -4.02 1.61
C ALA A 170 17.12 -3.55 2.78
N ALA A 171 15.93 -4.17 2.93
CA ALA A 171 15.08 -3.94 4.09
C ALA A 171 15.68 -4.70 5.29
N ILE A 172 16.18 -3.96 6.27
CA ILE A 172 16.73 -4.55 7.51
C ILE A 172 15.59 -5.06 8.41
N SER A 173 14.37 -4.55 8.25
CA SER A 173 13.17 -4.95 9.00
C SER A 173 12.66 -6.35 8.66
N GLU A 174 13.03 -6.94 7.52
CA GLU A 174 12.50 -8.22 7.04
C GLU A 174 13.39 -9.43 7.43
N TYR A 175 13.92 -9.45 8.66
CA TYR A 175 14.83 -10.53 9.10
C TYR A 175 14.12 -11.73 9.77
N ASP A 176 12.88 -11.54 10.25
CA ASP A 176 12.01 -12.56 10.88
C ASP A 176 11.00 -13.13 9.87
#